data_AF-A0A841Q0T7-F1
#
_entry.id   AF-A0A841Q0T7-F1
#
_cell.length_a   1.000
_cell.length_b   1.000
_cell.length_c   1.000
_cell.angle_alpha   90.00
_cell.angle_beta   90.00
_cell.angle_gamma   90.00
#
_symmetry.space_group_name_H-M   'P 1'
#
loop_
_entity.id
_entity.type
_entity.pdbx_description
1 polymer ?
#
loop_
_entity_poly.entity_id
_entity_poly.type
_entity_poly.pdbx_seq_one_letter_code
_entity_poly.pdbx_strand_id
1 'polypeptide(L)'
;MTLIMIIIGMAIVTYIPRVLPVFLMERIHFPRWVKKWLHAIPYAALGALIIPGIFTVEPGAPFAGAIGGMVAVLIAYFKGHIMVVIIAAIVTVYLLQILLY
;
A
#
# COMPACT_ATOMS: atom_id res chain seq x y z
N MET A 1 20.39 -6.87 30.27
CA MET A 1 21.48 -6.29 29.44
C MET A 1 21.35 -6.63 27.96
N THR A 2 20.72 -7.74 27.57
CA THR A 2 20.46 -8.15 26.17
C THR A 2 19.46 -7.26 25.41
N LEU A 3 18.41 -6.76 26.07
CA LEU A 3 17.37 -5.95 25.41
C LEU A 3 17.92 -4.63 24.83
N ILE A 4 18.77 -3.94 25.59
CA ILE A 4 19.40 -2.67 25.15
C ILE A 4 20.29 -2.90 23.93
N MET A 5 21.04 -4.00 23.91
CA MET A 5 21.93 -4.35 22.82
C MET A 5 21.16 -4.73 21.54
N ILE A 6 20.00 -5.37 21.67
CA ILE A 6 19.08 -5.65 20.56
C ILE A 6 18.48 -4.34 20.01
N ILE A 7 18.05 -3.43 20.89
CA ILE A 7 17.50 -2.13 20.48
C ILE A 7 18.53 -1.32 19.71
N ILE A 8 19.77 -1.24 20.22
CA ILE A 8 20.88 -0.54 19.55
C ILE A 8 21.21 -1.23 18.22
N GLY A 9 21.27 -2.57 18.18
CA GLY A 9 21.50 -3.32 16.95
C GLY A 9 20.43 -3.07 15.89
N MET A 10 19.14 -3.14 16.26
CA MET A 10 18.03 -2.84 15.34
C MET A 10 18.05 -1.38 14.88
N ALA A 11 18.34 -0.45 15.78
CA ALA A 11 18.43 0.97 15.43
C ALA A 11 19.50 1.20 14.36
N ILE A 12 20.70 0.62 14.52
CA ILE A 12 21.79 0.74 13.55
C ILE A 12 21.38 0.13 12.20
N VAL A 13 20.88 -1.11 12.19
CA VAL A 13 20.51 -1.83 10.96
C VAL A 13 19.32 -1.19 10.24
N THR A 14 18.42 -0.49 10.94
CA THR A 14 17.26 0.19 10.32
C THR A 14 17.59 1.61 9.87
N TYR A 15 18.47 2.30 10.59
CA TYR A 15 18.83 3.69 10.30
C TYR A 15 19.80 3.78 9.12
N ILE A 16 20.78 2.87 9.03
CA ILE A 16 21.74 2.84 7.92
C ILE A 16 21.03 2.83 6.55
N PRO A 17 20.11 1.89 6.24
CA PRO A 17 19.40 1.86 4.95
C PRO A 17 18.41 3.00 4.75
N ARG A 18 17.94 3.70 5.80
CA ARG A 18 17.07 4.87 5.64
C ARG A 18 17.84 6.13 5.28
N VAL A 19 19.05 6.25 5.80
CA VAL A 19 19.87 7.45 5.67
C VAL A 19 20.80 7.39 4.47
N LEU A 20 21.29 6.18 4.12
CA LEU A 20 22.09 5.96 2.92
C LEU A 20 21.42 6.50 1.65
N PRO A 21 20.14 6.19 1.35
CA PRO A 21 19.49 6.63 0.12
C PRO A 21 19.37 8.15 0.06
N VAL A 22 19.12 8.82 1.18
CA VAL A 22 18.96 10.27 1.23
C VAL A 22 20.27 10.97 0.83
N PHE A 23 21.40 10.56 1.42
CA PHE A 23 22.71 11.14 1.10
C PHE A 23 23.24 10.70 -0.27
N LEU A 24 22.93 9.47 -0.70
CA LEU A 24 23.38 8.97 -1.99
C LEU A 24 22.58 9.59 -3.16
N MET A 25 21.29 9.89 -2.96
CA MET A 25 20.44 10.57 -3.95
C MET A 25 20.88 12.02 -4.21
N GLU A 26 21.52 12.69 -3.25
CA GLU A 26 22.09 14.03 -3.45
C GLU A 26 23.35 14.02 -4.33
N ARG A 27 24.15 12.93 -4.27
CA ARG A 27 25.43 12.81 -4.98
C ARG A 27 25.30 12.11 -6.33
N ILE A 28 24.28 11.28 -6.54
CA ILE A 28 24.06 10.55 -7.79
C ILE A 28 23.04 11.29 -8.66
N HIS A 29 23.52 11.92 -9.74
CA HIS A 29 22.66 12.42 -10.80
C HIS A 29 22.19 11.26 -11.68
N PHE A 30 21.07 10.65 -11.29
CA PHE A 30 20.42 9.65 -12.13
C PHE A 30 20.01 10.26 -13.48
N PRO A 31 20.24 9.55 -14.60
CA PRO A 31 19.73 9.98 -15.90
C PRO A 31 18.20 10.08 -15.84
N ARG A 32 17.63 11.00 -16.62
CA ARG A 32 16.18 11.34 -16.59
C ARG A 32 15.26 10.10 -16.69
N TRP A 33 15.67 9.07 -17.41
CA TRP A 33 14.90 7.82 -17.55
C TRP A 33 14.84 7.02 -16.24
N VAL A 34 15.96 6.87 -15.52
CA VAL A 34 16.01 6.14 -14.24
C VAL A 34 15.22 6.87 -13.16
N LYS A 35 15.30 8.21 -13.10
CA LYS A 35 14.51 8.99 -12.13
C LYS A 35 13.00 8.81 -12.34
N LYS A 36 12.54 8.81 -13.60
CA LYS A 36 11.13 8.53 -13.94
C LYS A 36 10.72 7.11 -13.55
N TRP A 37 11.58 6.13 -13.79
CA TRP A 37 11.32 4.73 -13.43
C TRP A 37 11.28 4.53 -11.91
N LEU A 38 12.21 5.12 -11.17
CA LEU A 38 12.27 5.04 -9.70
C LEU A 38 11.03 5.65 -9.05
N HIS A 39 10.48 6.74 -9.61
CA HIS A 39 9.22 7.33 -9.15
C HIS A 39 8.00 6.42 -9.39
N ALA A 40 8.06 5.47 -10.33
CA ALA A 40 6.98 4.53 -10.60
C ALA A 40 6.98 3.33 -9.63
N ILE A 41 8.12 3.01 -9.00
CA ILE A 41 8.26 1.85 -8.10
C ILE A 41 7.26 1.90 -6.93
N PRO A 42 7.09 3.02 -6.18
CA PRO A 42 6.15 3.05 -5.06
C PRO A 42 4.70 2.78 -5.50
N TYR A 43 4.28 3.35 -6.63
CA TYR A 43 2.93 3.15 -7.16
C TYR A 43 2.72 1.71 -7.63
N ALA A 44 3.72 1.11 -8.29
CA ALA A 44 3.68 -0.29 -8.69
C ALA A 44 3.63 -1.23 -7.49
N ALA A 45 4.41 -0.96 -6.44
CA ALA A 45 4.41 -1.74 -5.21
C ALA A 45 3.06 -1.65 -4.48
N LEU A 46 2.49 -0.45 -4.33
CA LEU A 46 1.16 -0.27 -3.76
C LEU A 46 0.09 -1.00 -4.58
N GLY A 47 0.12 -0.89 -5.91
CA GLY A 47 -0.80 -1.62 -6.78
C GLY A 47 -0.67 -3.13 -6.64
N ALA A 48 0.57 -3.65 -6.62
CA ALA A 48 0.86 -5.07 -6.45
C ALA A 48 0.45 -5.61 -5.08
N LEU A 49 0.35 -4.77 -4.04
CA LEU A 49 -0.15 -5.14 -2.72
C LEU A 49 -1.69 -5.03 -2.63
N ILE A 50 -2.27 -3.98 -3.20
CA ILE A 50 -3.71 -3.70 -3.09
C ILE A 50 -4.55 -4.66 -3.94
N ILE A 51 -4.17 -4.90 -5.19
CA ILE A 51 -4.95 -5.77 -6.11
C ILE A 51 -5.19 -7.17 -5.52
N PRO A 52 -4.16 -7.94 -5.10
CA PRO A 52 -4.41 -9.24 -4.48
C PRO A 52 -5.18 -9.09 -3.17
N GLY A 53 -4.89 -8.04 -2.39
CA GLY A 53 -5.61 -7.74 -1.14
C GLY A 53 -7.13 -7.61 -1.31
N ILE A 54 -7.59 -7.11 -2.47
CA ILE A 54 -9.02 -7.01 -2.81
C ILE A 54 -9.64 -8.41 -3.04
N PHE A 55 -8.92 -9.33 -3.68
CA PHE A 55 -9.44 -10.66 -3.99
C PHE A 55 -9.33 -11.64 -2.82
N THR A 56 -8.46 -11.37 -1.85
CA THR A 56 -8.24 -12.21 -0.66
C THR A 56 -9.02 -11.77 0.57
N VAL A 57 -9.99 -10.85 0.43
CA VAL A 57 -10.77 -10.34 1.57
C VAL A 57 -11.60 -11.44 2.23
N GLU A 58 -12.23 -12.32 1.44
CA GLU A 58 -13.07 -13.41 1.96
C GLU A 58 -12.77 -14.74 1.24
N PRO A 59 -12.37 -15.80 1.97
CA PRO A 59 -12.17 -17.13 1.40
C PRO A 59 -13.51 -17.73 0.95
N GLY A 60 -13.76 -17.73 -0.37
CA GLY A 60 -14.97 -18.32 -0.96
C GLY A 60 -15.85 -17.33 -1.73
N ALA A 61 -15.66 -16.02 -1.54
CA ALA A 61 -16.41 -14.98 -2.25
C ALA A 61 -15.50 -13.86 -2.81
N PRO A 62 -14.56 -14.17 -3.73
CA PRO A 62 -13.66 -13.17 -4.32
C PRO A 62 -14.40 -12.05 -5.07
N PHE A 63 -15.64 -12.31 -5.52
CA PHE A 63 -16.50 -11.32 -6.15
C PHE A 63 -16.92 -10.19 -5.20
N ALA A 64 -17.13 -10.48 -3.90
CA ALA A 64 -17.51 -9.46 -2.92
C ALA A 64 -16.39 -8.42 -2.75
N GLY A 65 -15.16 -8.90 -2.66
CA GLY A 65 -13.96 -8.06 -2.66
C GLY A 65 -13.82 -7.25 -3.94
N ALA A 66 -13.97 -7.88 -5.11
CA ALA A 66 -13.88 -7.20 -6.41
C ALA A 66 -14.89 -6.03 -6.53
N ILE A 67 -16.13 -6.22 -6.09
CA ILE A 67 -17.16 -5.17 -6.11
C ILE A 67 -16.80 -4.05 -5.13
N GLY A 68 -16.37 -4.38 -3.90
CA GLY A 68 -15.91 -3.39 -2.93
C GLY A 68 -14.72 -2.56 -3.44
N GLY A 69 -13.75 -3.21 -4.08
CA GLY A 69 -12.63 -2.54 -4.75
C GLY A 69 -13.07 -1.65 -5.91
N MET A 70 -14.05 -2.09 -6.70
CA MET A 70 -14.59 -1.30 -7.82
C MET A 70 -15.35 -0.05 -7.32
N VAL A 71 -16.11 -0.16 -6.23
CA VAL A 71 -16.72 0.99 -5.55
C VAL A 71 -15.65 1.95 -5.01
N ALA A 72 -14.58 1.42 -4.40
CA ALA A 72 -13.48 2.25 -3.92
C ALA A 72 -12.82 3.04 -5.07
N VAL A 73 -12.57 2.39 -6.21
CA VAL A 73 -12.01 3.03 -7.43
C VAL A 73 -12.94 4.10 -7.97
N LEU A 74 -14.24 3.82 -8.07
CA LEU A 74 -15.24 4.78 -8.53
C LEU A 74 -15.25 6.05 -7.66
N ILE A 75 -15.34 5.91 -6.34
CA ILE A 75 -15.38 7.07 -5.43
C ILE A 75 -14.04 7.82 -5.42
N ALA A 76 -12.92 7.11 -5.48
CA ALA A 76 -11.59 7.72 -5.56
C ALA A 76 -11.39 8.50 -6.86
N TYR A 77 -11.94 8.02 -7.98
CA TYR A 77 -11.88 8.70 -9.27
C TYR A 77 -12.54 10.09 -9.24
N PHE A 78 -13.63 10.23 -8.48
CA PHE A 78 -14.30 11.52 -8.26
C PHE A 78 -13.59 12.44 -7.25
N LYS A 79 -12.35 12.13 -6.86
CA LYS A 79 -11.56 12.87 -5.86
C LYS A 79 -12.30 13.00 -4.52
N GLY A 80 -13.08 11.99 -4.14
CA GLY A 80 -13.74 11.92 -2.84
C GLY A 80 -12.73 11.91 -1.67
N HIS A 81 -13.19 12.31 -0.49
CA HIS A 81 -12.38 12.26 0.73
C HIS A 81 -11.99 10.81 1.04
N ILE A 82 -10.73 10.56 1.42
CA ILE A 82 -10.19 9.19 1.61
C ILE A 82 -11.04 8.39 2.60
N MET A 83 -11.51 9.04 3.68
CA MET A 83 -12.37 8.40 4.67
C MET A 83 -13.70 7.91 4.07
N VAL A 84 -14.29 8.66 3.14
CA VAL A 84 -15.54 8.26 2.48
C VAL A 84 -15.32 7.03 1.60
N VAL A 85 -14.19 6.98 0.88
CA VAL A 85 -13.81 5.82 0.06
C VAL A 85 -13.69 4.57 0.94
N ILE A 86 -12.98 4.68 2.07
CA ILE A 86 -12.76 3.56 2.99
C ILE A 86 -14.09 3.06 3.56
N ILE A 87 -14.91 3.96 4.12
CA ILE A 87 -16.18 3.60 4.73
C ILE A 87 -17.10 2.96 3.68
N ALA A 88 -17.22 3.55 2.50
CA ALA A 88 -18.07 3.02 1.43
C ALA A 88 -17.61 1.62 0.98
N ALA A 89 -16.30 1.40 0.82
CA ALA A 89 -15.76 0.09 0.45
C ALA A 89 -16.07 -0.97 1.52
N ILE A 90 -15.83 -0.66 2.80
CA ILE A 90 -16.13 -1.57 3.93
C ILE A 90 -17.62 -1.90 3.97
N VAL A 91 -18.48 -0.88 3.91
CA VAL A 91 -19.95 -1.06 3.93
C VAL A 91 -20.42 -1.91 2.74
N THR A 92 -19.86 -1.69 1.56
CA THR A 92 -20.21 -2.48 0.35
C THR A 92 -19.84 -3.94 0.53
N VAL A 93 -18.63 -4.25 0.98
CA VAL A 93 -18.17 -5.63 1.21
C VAL A 93 -19.02 -6.29 2.30
N TYR A 94 -19.29 -5.59 3.40
CA TYR A 94 -20.09 -6.09 4.51
C TYR A 94 -21.53 -6.43 4.08
N LEU A 95 -22.17 -5.55 3.30
CA LEU A 95 -23.51 -5.79 2.76
C LEU A 95 -23.53 -6.96 1.75
N LEU A 96 -22.47 -7.13 0.97
CA LEU A 96 -22.37 -8.27 0.04
C LEU A 96 -22.17 -9.59 0.77
N GLN A 97 -21.35 -9.59 1.83
CA GLN A 97 -21.16 -10.77 2.68
C GLN A 97 -22.47 -11.19 3.34
N ILE A 98 -23.26 -10.26 3.87
CA ILE A 98 -24.53 -10.58 4.55
C ILE A 98 -25.66 -11.03 3.60
N LEU A 99 -25.55 -10.72 2.30
CA LEU A 99 -26.55 -11.09 1.30
C LEU A 99 -26.22 -12.43 0.63
N LEU A 100 -24.93 -12.75 0.48
CA LEU A 100 -24.45 -13.98 -0.14
C LEU A 100 -24.32 -15.15 0.84
N TYR A 101 -24.42 -14.90 2.15
CA TYR A 101 -24.32 -15.87 3.25
C TYR A 101 -25.47 -15.70 4.23
#